data_AF-A0A1Q3MZ50-F1
#
_entry.id   AF-A0A1Q3MZ50-F1
#
_cell.length_a   1.000
_cell.length_b   1.000
_cell.length_c   1.000
_cell.angle_alpha   90.00
_cell.angle_beta   90.00
_cell.angle_gamma   90.00
#
_symmetry.space_group_name_H-M   'P 1'
#
loop_
_entity.id
_entity.type
_entity.pdbx_description
1 polymer ?
#
loop_
_entity_poly.entity_id
_entity_poly.type
_entity_poly.pdbx_seq_one_letter_code
_entity_poly.pdbx_strand_id
1 'polypeptide(L)'
;MAIKPCKECGGPVSDKAESCPRCGAKQPKQTSLLTWIIGGLFAFGVLFAVYAKTRTPTTTEVSQPKKENKAGLLLFFAQEQIKQSAKDPSSVQFRGEQLHEKTKYGAVACGQVNAKNSFGAYTGYKGFVATENDMTIYIENGANAKKFASKWNELCVNK
;
A
#
# COMPACT_ATOMS: atom_id res chain seq x y z
N MET A 1 -59.60 -15.69 17.16
CA MET A 1 -59.56 -14.36 17.80
C MET A 1 -59.32 -14.62 19.27
N ALA A 2 -58.17 -14.24 19.81
CA ALA A 2 -57.86 -14.45 21.22
C ALA A 2 -58.31 -13.22 22.02
N ILE A 3 -59.16 -13.42 23.02
CA ILE A 3 -59.53 -12.36 23.96
C ILE A 3 -58.47 -12.33 25.07
N LYS A 4 -57.84 -11.17 25.25
CA LYS A 4 -56.89 -10.92 26.33
C LYS A 4 -57.45 -9.82 27.24
N PRO A 5 -57.19 -9.86 28.55
CA PRO A 5 -57.61 -8.79 29.44
C PRO A 5 -56.89 -7.48 29.08
N CYS A 6 -57.61 -6.36 29.12
CA CYS A 6 -57.05 -5.03 28.99
C CYS A 6 -56.01 -4.79 30.09
N LYS A 7 -54.85 -4.25 29.72
CA LYS A 7 -53.77 -3.98 30.69
C LYS A 7 -54.13 -2.94 31.76
N GLU A 8 -55.08 -2.05 31.46
CA GLU A 8 -55.51 -0.98 32.36
C GLU A 8 -56.73 -1.40 33.21
N CYS A 9 -57.84 -1.79 32.57
CA CYS A 9 -59.10 -2.03 33.26
C CYS A 9 -59.44 -3.53 33.47
N GLY A 10 -58.61 -4.45 32.98
CA GLY A 10 -58.82 -5.90 33.09
C GLY A 10 -59.98 -6.47 32.25
N GLY A 11 -60.78 -5.63 31.59
CA GLY A 11 -61.91 -6.07 30.77
C GLY A 11 -61.49 -6.89 29.54
N PRO A 12 -62.37 -7.75 28.99
CA PRO A 12 -62.03 -8.58 27.83
C PRO A 12 -61.86 -7.73 26.57
N VAL A 13 -60.69 -7.79 25.93
CA VAL A 13 -60.38 -7.06 24.69
C VAL A 13 -59.80 -8.02 23.66
N SER A 14 -60.24 -7.89 22.40
CA SER A 14 -59.67 -8.68 21.31
C SER A 14 -58.23 -8.28 21.04
N ASP A 15 -57.38 -9.27 20.79
CA ASP A 15 -56.03 -9.17 20.25
C ASP A 15 -55.85 -8.29 19.00
N LYS A 16 -56.95 -7.98 18.29
CA LYS A 16 -56.95 -7.10 17.10
C LYS A 16 -57.51 -5.70 17.35
N ALA A 17 -58.06 -5.41 18.53
CA ALA A 17 -58.65 -4.11 18.83
C ALA A 17 -57.56 -3.06 19.12
N GLU A 18 -57.59 -1.92 18.42
CA GLU A 18 -56.64 -0.82 18.63
C GLU A 18 -56.83 -0.10 19.96
N SER A 19 -58.07 -0.05 20.46
CA SER A 19 -58.42 0.58 21.74
C SER A 19 -59.41 -0.27 22.49
N CYS A 20 -59.33 -0.26 23.82
CA CYS A 20 -60.29 -0.95 24.67
C CYS A 20 -61.66 -0.26 24.55
N PRO A 21 -62.75 -0.97 24.18
CA PRO A 21 -64.08 -0.36 24.06
C PRO A 21 -64.72 0.01 25.42
N ARG A 22 -64.11 -0.42 26.55
CA ARG A 22 -64.63 -0.11 27.89
C ARG A 22 -63.97 1.08 28.57
N CYS A 23 -62.65 1.23 28.42
CA CYS A 23 -61.91 2.32 29.05
C CYS A 23 -61.19 3.25 28.07
N GLY A 24 -61.23 2.97 26.76
CA GLY A 24 -60.59 3.77 25.73
C GLY A 24 -59.06 3.61 25.64
N ALA A 25 -58.43 2.84 26.53
CA ALA A 25 -56.97 2.67 26.53
C ALA A 25 -56.48 2.00 25.24
N LYS A 26 -55.59 2.67 24.52
CA LYS A 26 -54.93 2.12 23.32
C LYS A 26 -54.07 0.92 23.71
N GLN A 27 -54.36 -0.24 23.13
CA GLN A 27 -53.59 -1.46 23.44
C GLN A 27 -52.42 -1.57 22.45
N PRO A 28 -51.19 -1.82 22.92
CA PRO A 28 -50.04 -1.95 22.04
C PRO A 28 -50.21 -3.21 21.17
N LYS A 29 -50.10 -3.04 19.84
CA LYS A 29 -50.08 -4.17 18.90
C LYS A 29 -48.86 -5.04 19.22
N GLN A 30 -49.07 -6.34 19.38
CA GLN A 30 -47.98 -7.27 19.61
C GLN A 30 -47.28 -7.48 18.27
N THR A 31 -46.28 -6.66 17.97
CA THR A 31 -45.41 -6.90 16.82
C THR A 31 -44.76 -8.26 17.01
N SER A 32 -45.02 -9.18 16.10
CA SER A 32 -44.48 -10.53 16.16
C SER A 32 -42.96 -10.46 16.33
N LEU A 33 -42.40 -11.28 17.22
CA LEU A 33 -40.95 -11.40 17.43
C LEU A 33 -40.22 -11.60 16.09
N LEU A 34 -40.88 -12.26 15.14
CA LEU A 34 -40.43 -12.43 13.76
C LEU A 34 -40.23 -11.11 13.01
N THR A 35 -41.12 -10.13 13.20
CA THR A 35 -41.02 -8.79 12.59
C THR A 35 -39.78 -8.05 13.10
N TRP A 36 -39.43 -8.24 14.37
CA TRP A 36 -38.21 -7.66 14.96
C TRP A 36 -36.94 -8.35 14.46
N ILE A 37 -36.96 -9.68 14.33
CA ILE A 37 -35.84 -10.44 13.75
C ILE A 37 -35.60 -10.07 12.29
N ILE A 38 -36.66 -9.97 11.48
CA ILE A 38 -36.55 -9.59 10.06
C ILE A 38 -36.03 -8.16 9.92
N GLY A 39 -36.54 -7.21 10.73
CA GLY A 39 -36.04 -5.83 10.75
C GLY A 39 -34.57 -5.75 11.16
N GLY A 40 -34.16 -6.52 12.18
CA GLY A 40 -32.78 -6.61 12.64
C GLY A 40 -31.83 -7.21 11.59
N LEU A 41 -32.23 -8.29 10.91
CA LEU A 41 -31.45 -8.90 9.84
C LEU A 41 -31.29 -7.97 8.64
N PHE A 42 -32.33 -7.23 8.26
CA PHE A 42 -32.24 -6.24 7.19
C PHE A 42 -31.29 -5.08 7.55
N ALA A 43 -31.42 -4.55 8.77
CA ALA A 43 -30.54 -3.49 9.26
C ALA A 43 -29.08 -3.96 9.36
N PHE A 44 -28.86 -5.18 9.86
CA PHE A 44 -27.53 -5.78 9.95
C PHE A 44 -26.92 -6.07 8.57
N GLY A 45 -27.72 -6.52 7.60
CA GLY A 45 -27.28 -6.70 6.22
C GLY A 45 -26.86 -5.38 5.55
N VAL A 46 -27.61 -4.30 5.77
CA VAL A 46 -27.25 -2.95 5.26
C VAL A 46 -25.99 -2.42 5.95
N LEU A 47 -25.87 -2.56 7.28
CA LEU A 47 -24.68 -2.19 8.03
C LEU A 47 -23.45 -3.01 7.59
N PHE A 48 -23.60 -4.31 7.39
CA PHE A 48 -22.53 -5.19 6.90
C PHE A 48 -22.10 -4.80 5.49
N ALA A 49 -23.04 -4.47 4.59
CA ALA A 49 -22.72 -3.99 3.24
C ALA A 49 -21.96 -2.66 3.26
N VAL A 50 -22.32 -1.72 4.16
CA VAL A 50 -21.58 -0.46 4.36
C VAL A 50 -20.18 -0.72 4.93
N TYR A 51 -20.06 -1.57 5.96
CA TYR A 51 -18.76 -1.96 6.55
C TYR A 51 -17.87 -2.73 5.57
N ALA A 52 -18.45 -3.53 4.67
CA ALA A 52 -17.72 -4.23 3.62
C ALA A 52 -17.23 -3.25 2.54
N LYS A 53 -17.99 -2.19 2.25
CA LYS A 53 -17.60 -1.17 1.25
C LYS A 53 -16.43 -0.28 1.72
N THR A 54 -16.24 -0.10 3.03
CA THR A 54 -15.08 0.60 3.61
C THR A 54 -13.81 -0.25 3.65
N ARG A 55 -13.91 -1.55 3.39
CA ARG A 55 -12.76 -2.37 3.03
C ARG A 55 -12.63 -2.35 1.52
N THR A 56 -12.25 -1.20 0.97
CA THR A 56 -11.38 -1.26 -0.20
C THR A 56 -10.12 -1.95 0.33
N PRO A 57 -9.82 -3.21 -0.02
CA PRO A 57 -8.44 -3.61 0.10
C PRO A 57 -7.71 -2.60 -0.77
N THR A 58 -6.76 -1.87 -0.19
CA THR A 58 -5.57 -1.50 -0.92
C THR A 58 -4.91 -2.82 -1.34
N THR A 59 -5.55 -3.54 -2.25
CA THR A 59 -4.87 -4.29 -3.27
C THR A 59 -4.16 -3.19 -4.01
N THR A 60 -2.94 -2.90 -3.55
CA THR A 60 -1.85 -2.66 -4.47
C THR A 60 -2.06 -3.70 -5.56
N GLU A 61 -2.67 -3.29 -6.66
CA GLU A 61 -2.62 -4.01 -7.91
C GLU A 61 -1.14 -4.01 -8.30
N VAL A 62 -0.38 -4.93 -7.68
CA VAL A 62 0.77 -5.56 -8.30
C VAL A 62 0.17 -6.55 -9.30
N SER A 63 -0.50 -5.99 -10.30
CA SER A 63 -1.04 -6.72 -11.44
C SER A 63 0.14 -7.13 -12.32
N GLN A 64 0.66 -8.34 -12.09
CA GLN A 64 1.24 -9.24 -13.09
C GLN A 64 2.49 -8.74 -13.87
N PRO A 65 3.26 -9.63 -14.53
CA PRO A 65 4.70 -9.49 -14.68
C PRO A 65 5.06 -8.44 -15.75
N LYS A 66 5.21 -7.20 -15.30
CA LYS A 66 6.10 -6.25 -15.97
C LYS A 66 7.47 -6.93 -16.00
N LYS A 67 8.11 -7.04 -17.17
CA LYS A 67 9.51 -7.49 -17.29
C LYS A 67 10.25 -7.04 -16.03
N GLU A 68 10.80 -7.98 -15.26
CA GLU A 68 11.49 -7.66 -14.02
C GLU A 68 12.59 -6.66 -14.39
N ASN A 69 12.35 -5.37 -14.16
CA ASN A 69 13.31 -4.30 -14.45
C ASN A 69 14.31 -4.30 -13.30
N LYS A 70 15.02 -5.43 -13.14
CA LYS A 70 15.93 -5.66 -12.03
C LYS A 70 17.03 -4.61 -12.04
N ALA A 71 17.48 -4.20 -13.22
CA ALA A 71 18.44 -3.11 -13.35
C ALA A 71 17.86 -1.77 -12.86
N GLY A 72 16.58 -1.49 -13.12
CA GLY A 72 15.91 -0.29 -12.61
C GLY A 72 15.76 -0.29 -11.09
N LEU A 73 15.42 -1.44 -10.49
CA LEU A 73 15.36 -1.59 -9.04
C LEU A 73 16.76 -1.50 -8.40
N LEU A 74 17.76 -2.11 -9.04
CA LEU A 74 19.16 -2.03 -8.63
C LEU A 74 19.68 -0.60 -8.68
N LEU A 75 19.33 0.16 -9.73
CA LEU A 75 19.67 1.58 -9.84
C LEU A 75 19.08 2.38 -8.66
N PHE A 76 17.80 2.16 -8.33
CA PHE A 76 17.15 2.83 -7.21
C PHE A 76 17.89 2.57 -5.89
N PHE A 77 18.18 1.31 -5.58
CA PHE A 77 18.93 0.96 -4.36
C PHE A 77 20.36 1.50 -4.37
N ALA A 78 21.03 1.47 -5.52
CA ALA A 78 22.38 2.01 -5.66
C ALA A 78 22.40 3.53 -5.40
N GLN A 79 21.47 4.27 -5.99
CA GLN A 79 21.36 5.71 -5.78
C GLN A 79 21.07 6.05 -4.32
N GLU A 80 20.20 5.29 -3.65
CA GLU A 80 19.89 5.49 -2.23
C GLU A 80 21.11 5.23 -1.33
N GLN A 81 21.82 4.12 -1.55
CA GLN A 81 23.05 3.82 -0.80
C GLN A 81 24.14 4.88 -1.03
N ILE A 82 24.28 5.37 -2.27
CA ILE A 82 25.23 6.44 -2.60
C ILE A 82 24.84 7.74 -1.87
N LYS A 83 23.55 8.10 -1.83
CA LYS A 83 23.07 9.25 -1.06
C LYS A 83 23.40 9.12 0.42
N GLN A 84 23.10 7.99 1.02
CA GLN A 84 23.36 7.74 2.45
C GLN A 84 24.85 7.74 2.80
N SER A 85 25.72 7.36 1.84
CA SER A 85 27.17 7.37 2.01
C SER A 85 27.82 8.73 1.72
N ALA A 86 27.09 9.67 1.13
CA ALA A 86 27.60 10.99 0.80
C ALA A 86 27.70 11.90 2.05
N LYS A 87 28.62 12.87 2.02
CA LYS A 87 28.78 13.85 3.11
C LYS A 87 27.57 14.78 3.24
N ASP A 88 26.93 15.11 2.13
CA ASP A 88 25.67 15.84 2.04
C ASP A 88 24.71 15.07 1.12
N PRO A 89 23.82 14.21 1.66
CA PRO A 89 22.88 13.40 0.88
C PRO A 89 21.97 14.22 -0.03
N SER A 90 21.61 15.44 0.38
CA SER A 90 20.71 16.31 -0.38
C SER A 90 21.39 16.93 -1.61
N SER A 91 22.72 17.01 -1.60
CA SER A 91 23.51 17.56 -2.71
C SER A 91 23.72 16.60 -3.88
N VAL A 92 23.39 15.32 -3.70
CA VAL A 92 23.77 14.25 -4.64
C VAL A 92 22.98 14.37 -5.94
N GLN A 93 23.71 14.38 -7.05
CA GLN A 93 23.17 14.50 -8.40
C GLN A 93 23.61 13.31 -9.24
N PHE A 94 22.65 12.68 -9.91
CA PHE A 94 22.90 11.57 -10.83
C PHE A 94 22.67 12.02 -12.28
N ARG A 95 23.38 11.39 -13.23
CA ARG A 95 23.14 11.54 -14.66
C ARG A 95 23.70 10.36 -15.45
N GLY A 96 23.23 10.23 -16.69
CA GLY A 96 23.77 9.27 -17.65
C GLY A 96 23.52 7.82 -17.25
N GLU A 97 22.38 7.56 -16.61
CA GLU A 97 22.02 6.25 -16.11
C GLU A 97 21.78 5.26 -17.26
N GLN A 98 22.41 4.10 -17.18
CA GLN A 98 22.30 3.01 -18.15
C GLN A 98 21.90 1.74 -17.42
N LEU A 99 20.95 1.00 -18.00
CA LEU A 99 20.40 -0.22 -17.42
C LEU A 99 20.66 -1.40 -18.35
N HIS A 100 21.26 -2.46 -17.81
CA HIS A 100 21.58 -3.68 -18.55
C HIS A 100 21.03 -4.90 -17.81
N GLU A 101 19.94 -5.48 -18.30
CA GLU A 101 19.24 -6.59 -17.64
C GLU A 101 19.93 -7.96 -17.80
N LYS A 102 20.72 -8.13 -18.87
CA LYS A 102 21.33 -9.42 -19.24
C LYS A 102 22.84 -9.27 -19.39
N THR A 103 23.55 -9.35 -18.27
CA THR A 103 25.01 -9.40 -18.24
C THR A 103 25.50 -10.68 -17.54
N LYS A 104 26.80 -10.97 -17.63
CA LYS A 104 27.41 -12.07 -16.85
C LYS A 104 27.33 -11.87 -15.33
N TYR A 105 26.95 -10.67 -14.88
CA TYR A 105 26.76 -10.30 -13.47
C TYR A 105 25.28 -10.07 -13.11
N GLY A 106 24.35 -10.59 -13.91
CA GLY A 106 22.92 -10.31 -13.76
C GLY A 106 22.59 -8.90 -14.26
N ALA A 107 21.64 -8.26 -13.62
CA ALA A 107 21.31 -6.86 -13.86
C ALA A 107 22.44 -5.93 -13.45
N VAL A 108 22.68 -4.89 -14.25
CA VAL A 108 23.71 -3.88 -14.01
C VAL A 108 23.11 -2.50 -14.23
N ALA A 109 23.42 -1.58 -13.31
CA ALA A 109 23.10 -0.17 -13.44
C ALA A 109 24.38 0.66 -13.43
N CYS A 110 24.58 1.47 -14.46
CA CYS A 110 25.71 2.39 -14.55
C CYS A 110 25.22 3.83 -14.51
N GLY A 111 26.10 4.77 -14.18
CA GLY A 111 25.82 6.19 -14.30
C GLY A 111 26.94 7.03 -13.73
N GLN A 112 26.69 8.33 -13.60
CA GLN A 112 27.61 9.24 -12.95
C GLN A 112 26.94 9.91 -11.74
N VAL A 113 27.73 10.17 -10.71
CA VAL A 113 27.31 10.85 -9.50
C VAL A 113 28.22 12.02 -9.18
N ASN A 114 27.64 13.13 -8.73
CA ASN A 114 28.35 14.26 -8.16
C ASN A 114 27.73 14.61 -6.81
N ALA A 115 28.56 15.00 -5.84
CA ALA A 115 28.13 15.33 -4.49
C ALA A 115 29.07 16.37 -3.87
N LYS A 116 28.57 17.15 -2.92
CA LYS A 116 29.39 18.07 -2.14
C LYS A 116 30.30 17.30 -1.18
N ASN A 117 31.54 17.77 -1.05
CA ASN A 117 32.48 17.30 -0.04
C ASN A 117 32.26 18.00 1.32
N SER A 118 33.11 17.72 2.31
CA SER A 118 33.03 18.34 3.64
C SER A 118 33.21 19.87 3.66
N PHE A 119 33.68 20.46 2.56
CA PHE A 119 33.83 21.92 2.39
C PHE A 119 32.66 22.54 1.60
N GLY A 120 31.61 21.77 1.28
CA GLY A 120 30.43 22.26 0.57
C GLY A 120 30.59 22.40 -0.95
N ALA A 121 31.73 21.96 -1.51
CA ALA A 121 32.03 22.08 -2.93
C ALA A 121 31.79 20.77 -3.70
N TYR A 122 31.27 20.88 -4.93
CA TYR A 122 31.19 19.78 -5.87
C TYR A 122 32.58 19.45 -6.43
N THR A 123 32.90 18.16 -6.55
CA THR A 123 34.22 17.69 -7.01
C THR A 123 34.22 17.14 -8.43
N GLY A 124 33.09 17.28 -9.14
CA GLY A 124 32.89 16.74 -10.48
C GLY A 124 32.19 15.39 -10.44
N TYR A 125 31.67 15.01 -11.61
CA TYR A 125 30.97 13.74 -11.78
C TYR A 125 31.95 12.57 -11.79
N LYS A 126 31.62 11.54 -11.03
CA LYS A 126 32.37 10.27 -10.90
C LYS A 126 31.48 9.13 -11.36
N GLY A 127 32.03 8.19 -12.12
CA GLY A 127 31.27 7.03 -12.57
C GLY A 127 30.91 6.09 -11.42
N PHE A 128 29.77 5.41 -11.53
CA PHE A 128 29.41 4.29 -10.68
C PHE A 128 28.87 3.11 -11.50
N VAL A 129 29.08 1.89 -10.99
CA VAL A 129 28.53 0.64 -11.52
C VAL A 129 27.96 -0.16 -10.36
N ALA A 130 26.68 -0.52 -10.43
CA ALA A 130 26.03 -1.42 -9.50
C ALA A 130 25.73 -2.75 -10.20
N THR A 131 26.06 -3.87 -9.55
CA THR A 131 25.90 -5.22 -10.09
C THR A 131 25.02 -6.08 -9.19
N GLU A 132 24.10 -6.85 -9.78
CA GLU A 132 23.14 -7.69 -9.03
C GLU A 132 23.83 -8.87 -8.33
N ASN A 133 24.75 -9.56 -9.02
CA ASN A 133 25.32 -10.82 -8.55
C ASN A 133 26.09 -10.70 -7.20
N ASP A 134 26.90 -9.65 -7.03
CA ASP A 134 27.66 -9.39 -5.81
C ASP A 134 27.08 -8.21 -4.98
N MET A 135 25.91 -7.69 -5.37
CA MET A 135 25.24 -6.53 -4.76
C MET A 135 26.19 -5.36 -4.46
N THR A 136 27.23 -5.18 -5.27
CA THR A 136 28.31 -4.24 -4.99
C THR A 136 28.18 -2.98 -5.85
N ILE A 137 28.45 -1.82 -5.25
CA ILE A 137 28.55 -0.55 -5.94
C ILE A 137 30.04 -0.19 -6.08
N TYR A 138 30.48 -0.10 -7.32
CA TYR A 138 31.82 0.33 -7.70
C TYR A 138 31.74 1.82 -8.04
N ILE A 139 32.54 2.65 -7.36
CA ILE A 139 32.58 4.10 -7.61
C ILE A 139 34.00 4.46 -8.02
N GLU A 140 34.11 5.32 -9.03
CA GLU A 140 35.38 5.89 -9.47
C GLU A 140 36.09 6.59 -8.30
N ASN A 141 37.36 6.25 -8.07
CA ASN A 141 38.16 6.74 -6.94
C ASN A 141 37.53 6.47 -5.54
N GLY A 142 36.59 5.52 -5.43
CA GLY A 142 36.04 5.05 -4.16
C GLY A 142 36.78 3.84 -3.58
N ALA A 143 36.17 3.18 -2.59
CA ALA A 143 36.75 2.00 -1.92
C ALA A 143 37.11 0.86 -2.89
N ASN A 144 36.36 0.73 -4.00
CA ASN A 144 36.56 -0.31 -5.02
C ASN A 144 37.21 0.22 -6.31
N ALA A 145 37.91 1.36 -6.27
CA ALA A 145 38.47 2.04 -7.44
C ALA A 145 39.31 1.13 -8.36
N LYS A 146 40.07 0.18 -7.80
CA LYS A 146 40.89 -0.78 -8.56
C LYS A 146 40.08 -1.64 -9.53
N LYS A 147 38.84 -1.99 -9.17
CA LYS A 147 37.94 -2.82 -9.98
C LYS A 147 36.97 -1.99 -10.81
N PHE A 148 36.76 -0.72 -10.46
CA PHE A 148 35.82 0.18 -11.14
C PHE A 148 36.10 0.26 -12.65
N ALA A 149 37.34 0.61 -13.06
CA ALA A 149 37.65 0.83 -14.48
C ALA A 149 37.36 -0.41 -15.35
N SER A 150 37.70 -1.60 -14.84
CA SER A 150 37.41 -2.87 -15.52
C SER A 150 35.89 -3.11 -15.65
N LYS A 151 35.13 -2.91 -14.57
CA LYS A 151 33.67 -3.08 -14.57
C LYS A 151 32.97 -2.07 -15.47
N TRP A 152 33.39 -0.81 -15.43
CA TRP A 152 32.84 0.26 -16.25
C TRP A 152 33.03 -0.01 -17.73
N ASN A 153 34.26 -0.34 -18.15
CA ASN A 153 34.56 -0.61 -19.56
C ASN A 153 33.80 -1.85 -20.07
N GLU A 154 33.74 -2.91 -19.25
CA GLU A 154 33.06 -4.15 -19.63
C GLU A 154 31.53 -3.99 -19.67
N LEU A 155 30.94 -3.32 -18.69
CA LEU A 155 29.50 -3.38 -18.45
C LEU A 155 28.73 -2.13 -18.85
N CYS A 156 29.41 -1.00 -19.08
CA CYS A 156 28.76 0.29 -19.36
C CYS A 156 29.22 0.90 -20.69
N VAL A 157 30.45 0.60 -21.14
CA VAL A 157 31.00 1.15 -22.40
C VAL A 157 30.81 0.18 -23.57
N ASN A 158 31.17 -1.09 -23.42
CA ASN A 158 31.19 -2.07 -24.52
C ASN A 158 29.87 -2.89 -24.63
N LYS A 159 28.71 -2.24 -24.47
CA LYS A 159 27.40 -2.91 -24.37
C LYS A 159 26.48 -2.71 -25.55
#